data_AF-A0A4Y2U7H8-F1
#
_entry.id   AF-A0A4Y2U7H8-F1
#
_cell.length_a   1.000
_cell.length_b   1.000
_cell.length_c   1.000
_cell.angle_alpha   90.00
_cell.angle_beta   90.00
_cell.angle_gamma   90.00
#
_symmetry.space_group_name_H-M   'P 1'
#
loop_
_entity.id
_entity.type
_entity.pdbx_description
1 polymer ?
#
loop_
_entity_poly.entity_id
_entity_poly.type
_entity_poly.pdbx_seq_one_letter_code
_entity_poly.pdbx_strand_id
1 'polypeptide(L)'
;MARKKQELTNLLKMLQMVCPEDLTNKTNVAIYCIFVLPFVYAFSMLTTHEVLGHEYVSKYFSYGFEIENKIMKYSVGFYKLFAFYLLHPTLANLITVVYSTSCCLCCRFLNILTSELEMISPDRFTLKVEMEILKKRHRIFDMLEMIETSLSTASFLTCTAHFLACLTNLSQLLMYLPGNKTLTILGVSFISGSAVVSTASIFLNAGQIPIEMEKFSRLMRRRIEQRSFLGLDSLKVPSERSVADEQVVVLSGCDLIYYRKSTLLSLLGTILTYGLLILSIEFQTNFSKRTVT
;
A
#
# COMPACT_ATOMS: atom_id res chain seq x y z
N MET A 1 -6.86 22.77 6.34
CA MET A 1 -6.53 21.70 7.33
C MET A 1 -7.77 21.14 8.04
N ALA A 2 -8.65 21.97 8.60
CA ALA A 2 -9.84 21.51 9.33
C ALA A 2 -10.80 20.64 8.47
N ARG A 3 -11.03 21.03 7.21
CA ARG A 3 -11.90 20.30 6.26
C ARG A 3 -11.41 18.87 5.97
N LYS A 4 -10.14 18.70 5.58
CA LYS A 4 -9.52 17.37 5.35
C LYS A 4 -9.53 16.48 6.61
N LYS A 5 -9.35 17.06 7.80
CA LYS A 5 -9.45 16.32 9.07
C LYS A 5 -10.87 15.83 9.31
N GLN A 6 -11.87 16.64 8.98
CA GLN A 6 -13.28 16.27 9.10
C GLN A 6 -13.68 15.20 8.08
N GLU A 7 -13.22 15.31 6.84
CA GLU A 7 -13.39 14.29 5.78
C GLU A 7 -12.79 12.94 6.21
N LEU A 8 -11.55 12.93 6.72
CA LEU A 8 -10.92 11.72 7.25
C LEU A 8 -11.68 11.14 8.46
N THR A 9 -12.17 11.98 9.36
CA THR A 9 -12.94 11.54 10.54
C THR A 9 -14.28 10.92 10.12
N ASN A 10 -14.94 11.50 9.12
CA ASN A 10 -16.18 10.97 8.56
C ASN A 10 -15.95 9.64 7.84
N LEU A 11 -14.86 9.52 7.07
CA LEU A 11 -14.43 8.27 6.45
C LEU A 11 -14.22 7.19 7.52
N LEU A 12 -13.44 7.48 8.57
CA LEU A 12 -13.16 6.53 9.64
C LEU A 12 -14.42 6.09 10.38
N LYS A 13 -15.36 7.01 10.64
CA LYS A 13 -16.65 6.68 11.24
C LYS A 13 -17.49 5.78 10.34
N MET A 14 -17.56 6.07 9.04
CA MET A 14 -18.26 5.23 8.07
C MET A 14 -17.62 3.84 7.98
N LEU A 15 -16.29 3.77 7.97
CA LEU A 15 -15.57 2.50 7.94
C LEU A 15 -15.82 1.71 9.23
N GLN A 16 -15.79 2.34 10.41
CA GLN A 16 -16.04 1.68 11.69
C GLN A 16 -17.44 1.10 11.82
N MET A 17 -18.47 1.80 11.35
CA MET A 17 -19.86 1.30 11.44
C MET A 17 -20.12 0.06 10.60
N VAL A 18 -19.28 -0.19 9.58
CA VAL A 18 -19.55 -1.23 8.58
C VAL A 18 -18.38 -2.22 8.46
N CYS A 19 -17.40 -2.15 9.36
CA CYS A 19 -16.26 -3.07 9.36
C CYS A 19 -16.65 -4.42 10.00
N PRO A 20 -16.55 -5.54 9.29
CA PRO A 20 -16.77 -6.86 9.87
C PRO A 20 -15.67 -7.22 10.88
N GLU A 21 -16.01 -8.03 11.88
CA GLU A 21 -15.08 -8.41 12.97
C GLU A 21 -13.77 -9.06 12.47
N ASP A 22 -13.84 -9.92 11.45
CA ASP A 22 -12.64 -10.56 10.87
C ASP A 22 -11.66 -9.54 10.26
N LEU A 23 -12.17 -8.51 9.58
CA LEU A 23 -11.32 -7.46 9.00
C LEU A 23 -10.70 -6.60 10.10
N THR A 24 -11.48 -6.29 11.13
CA THR A 24 -11.01 -5.56 12.32
C THR A 24 -9.88 -6.31 13.03
N ASN A 25 -10.00 -7.62 13.20
CA ASN A 25 -8.96 -8.45 13.81
C ASN A 25 -7.67 -8.46 12.98
N LYS A 26 -7.78 -8.63 11.66
CA LYS A 26 -6.62 -8.57 10.74
C LYS A 26 -5.92 -7.22 10.79
N THR A 27 -6.68 -6.13 10.77
CA THR A 27 -6.14 -4.77 10.86
C THR A 27 -5.47 -4.52 12.22
N ASN A 28 -6.07 -4.98 13.32
CA ASN A 28 -5.47 -4.85 14.66
C ASN A 28 -4.14 -5.59 14.78
N VAL A 29 -4.06 -6.81 14.25
CA VAL A 29 -2.80 -7.58 14.20
C VAL A 29 -1.75 -6.85 13.36
N ALA A 30 -2.13 -6.34 12.19
CA ALA A 30 -1.21 -5.58 11.34
C ALA A 30 -0.68 -4.32 12.04
N ILE A 31 -1.55 -3.55 12.71
CA ILE A 31 -1.16 -2.37 13.48
C ILE A 31 -0.21 -2.75 14.63
N TYR A 32 -0.51 -3.82 15.36
CA TYR A 32 0.36 -4.31 16.43
C TYR A 32 1.75 -4.67 15.89
N CYS A 33 1.83 -5.42 14.78
CA CYS A 33 3.10 -5.74 14.14
C CYS A 33 3.88 -4.49 13.72
N ILE A 34 3.21 -3.48 13.16
CA ILE A 34 3.83 -2.21 12.76
C ILE A 34 4.46 -1.49 13.96
N PHE A 35 3.80 -1.47 15.12
CA PHE A 35 4.33 -0.81 16.32
C PHE A 35 5.45 -1.60 17.01
N VAL A 36 5.49 -2.92 16.85
CA VAL A 36 6.55 -3.77 17.41
C VAL A 36 7.83 -3.74 16.55
N LEU A 37 7.72 -3.60 15.23
CA LEU A 37 8.85 -3.62 14.31
C LEU A 37 9.98 -2.61 14.61
N PRO A 38 9.74 -1.35 15.00
CA PRO A 38 10.81 -0.42 15.41
C PRO A 38 11.67 -0.95 16.55
N PHE A 39 11.04 -1.62 17.54
CA PHE A 39 11.76 -2.21 18.66
C PHE A 39 12.61 -3.38 18.17
N VAL A 40 12.03 -4.29 17.41
CA VAL A 40 12.74 -5.45 16.85
C VAL A 40 13.94 -4.98 16.01
N TYR A 41 13.72 -4.01 15.12
CA TYR A 41 14.78 -3.43 14.31
C TYR A 41 15.92 -2.84 15.15
N ALA A 42 15.59 -1.97 16.11
CA ALA A 42 16.60 -1.32 16.95
C ALA A 42 17.38 -2.34 17.79
N PHE A 43 16.70 -3.32 18.40
CA PHE A 43 17.35 -4.39 19.14
C PHE A 43 18.25 -5.27 18.25
N SER A 44 17.74 -5.73 17.10
CA SER A 44 18.50 -6.59 16.18
C SER A 44 19.74 -5.89 15.63
N MET A 45 19.64 -4.60 15.31
CA MET A 45 20.78 -3.81 14.84
C MET A 45 21.84 -3.62 15.93
N LEU A 46 21.43 -3.36 17.18
CA LEU A 46 22.36 -3.18 18.30
C LEU A 46 23.04 -4.48 18.73
N THR A 47 22.31 -5.59 18.80
CA THR A 47 22.90 -6.89 19.17
C THR A 47 23.87 -7.37 18.11
N THR A 48 23.52 -7.21 16.84
CA THR A 48 24.41 -7.55 15.72
C THR A 48 25.67 -6.67 15.74
N HIS A 49 25.55 -5.40 16.10
CA HIS A 49 26.69 -4.51 16.27
C HIS A 49 27.62 -4.95 17.42
N GLU A 50 27.07 -5.33 18.58
CA GLU A 50 27.86 -5.81 19.72
C GLU A 50 28.61 -7.11 19.40
N VAL A 51 27.95 -8.06 18.72
CA VAL A 51 28.56 -9.34 18.34
C VAL A 51 29.69 -9.17 17.33
N LEU A 52 29.56 -8.23 16.39
CA LEU A 52 30.55 -8.01 15.33
C LEU A 52 31.74 -7.13 15.76
N GLY A 53 31.66 -6.43 16.90
CA GLY A 53 32.78 -5.65 17.46
C GLY A 53 33.27 -4.47 16.62
N HIS A 54 32.54 -4.06 15.56
CA HIS A 54 33.01 -3.02 14.63
C HIS A 54 32.73 -1.59 15.14
N GLU A 55 33.76 -0.86 15.58
CA GLU A 55 33.66 0.53 16.07
C GLU A 55 33.06 1.54 15.08
N TYR A 56 33.15 1.28 13.77
CA TYR A 56 32.69 2.19 12.71
C TYR A 56 31.22 2.58 12.87
N VAL A 57 30.38 1.61 13.25
CA VAL A 57 28.93 1.79 13.37
C VAL A 57 28.58 2.61 14.60
N SER A 58 29.34 2.45 15.69
CA SER A 58 29.23 3.32 16.86
C SER A 58 29.55 4.77 16.48
N LYS A 59 30.63 5.01 15.73
CA LYS A 59 31.01 6.36 15.29
C LYS A 59 29.97 6.96 14.34
N TYR A 60 29.37 6.16 13.46
CA TYR A 60 28.26 6.59 12.61
C TYR A 60 26.99 6.95 13.42
N PHE A 61 26.64 6.16 14.44
CA PHE A 61 25.48 6.44 15.27
C PHE A 61 25.69 7.60 16.25
N SER A 62 26.89 7.79 16.77
CA SER A 62 27.24 8.91 17.65
C SER A 62 27.71 10.18 16.91
N TYR A 63 27.61 10.24 15.58
CA TYR A 63 28.10 11.37 14.78
C TYR A 63 29.58 11.71 15.03
N GLY A 64 30.40 10.69 15.32
CA GLY A 64 31.81 10.84 15.62
C GLY A 64 32.13 11.20 17.07
N PHE A 65 31.13 11.44 17.93
CA PHE A 65 31.38 11.66 19.36
C PHE A 65 31.78 10.36 20.05
N GLU A 66 32.91 10.38 20.75
CA GLU A 66 33.36 9.26 21.57
C GLU A 66 32.65 9.31 22.92
N ILE A 67 31.73 8.38 23.12
CA ILE A 67 31.00 8.21 24.37
C ILE A 67 31.70 7.11 25.17
N GLU A 68 32.41 7.48 26.24
CA GLU A 68 33.14 6.54 27.10
C GLU A 68 32.20 5.59 27.86
N ASN A 69 31.03 6.09 28.29
CA ASN A 69 30.08 5.28 29.04
C ASN A 69 29.32 4.31 28.11
N LYS A 70 29.59 3.01 28.28
CA LYS A 70 28.96 1.92 27.52
C LYS A 70 27.42 2.02 27.52
N ILE A 71 26.80 2.24 28.68
CA ILE A 71 25.33 2.32 28.81
C ILE A 71 24.78 3.47 27.98
N MET A 72 25.38 4.66 28.11
CA MET A 72 24.95 5.85 27.38
C MET A 72 25.07 5.67 25.86
N LYS A 73 26.14 5.03 25.39
CA LYS A 73 26.35 4.70 23.98
C LYS A 73 25.25 3.80 23.40
N TYR A 74 24.87 2.73 24.12
CA TYR A 74 23.77 1.85 23.67
C TYR A 74 22.41 2.53 23.73
N SER A 75 22.12 3.32 24.77
CA SER A 75 20.86 4.06 24.88
C SER A 75 20.69 5.05 23.71
N VAL A 76 21.72 5.85 23.41
CA VAL A 76 21.69 6.79 22.28
C VAL A 76 21.51 6.05 20.95
N GLY A 77 22.24 4.95 20.74
CA GLY A 77 22.10 4.11 19.56
C GLY A 77 20.69 3.54 19.39
N PHE A 78 20.10 3.04 20.48
CA PHE A 78 18.74 2.51 20.50
C PHE A 78 17.72 3.57 20.10
N TYR A 79 17.71 4.73 20.77
CA TYR A 79 16.73 5.77 20.48
C TYR A 79 16.89 6.33 19.06
N LYS A 80 18.12 6.42 18.55
CA LYS A 80 18.36 6.86 17.16
C LYS A 80 17.80 5.86 16.16
N LEU A 81 18.12 4.56 16.31
CA LEU A 81 17.62 3.50 15.43
C LEU A 81 16.10 3.37 15.50
N PHE A 82 15.55 3.44 16.72
CA PHE A 82 14.12 3.42 16.97
C PHE A 82 13.42 4.61 16.28
N ALA A 83 13.90 5.84 16.51
CA ALA A 83 13.30 7.04 15.92
C ALA A 83 13.42 7.04 14.39
N PHE A 84 14.55 6.56 13.85
CA PHE A 84 14.75 6.40 12.42
C PHE A 84 13.70 5.46 11.82
N TYR A 85 13.54 4.26 12.38
CA TYR A 85 12.56 3.27 11.90
C TYR A 85 11.10 3.72 12.15
N LEU A 86 10.86 4.45 13.24
CA LEU A 86 9.55 5.03 13.54
C LEU A 86 9.14 6.07 12.49
N LEU A 87 10.06 6.97 12.10
CA LEU A 87 9.80 7.95 11.04
C LEU A 87 9.57 7.25 9.69
N HIS A 88 10.46 6.34 9.30
CA HIS A 88 10.28 5.49 8.14
C HIS A 88 10.92 4.12 8.40
N PRO A 89 10.18 3.00 8.23
CA PRO A 89 8.93 2.86 7.48
C PRO A 89 7.63 2.95 8.29
N THR A 90 7.66 3.11 9.62
CA THR A 90 6.46 2.87 10.47
C THR A 90 5.29 3.79 10.16
N LEU A 91 5.50 5.10 10.08
CA LEU A 91 4.43 6.06 9.72
C LEU A 91 3.85 5.79 8.32
N ALA A 92 4.71 5.47 7.35
CA ALA A 92 4.31 5.11 5.99
C ALA A 92 3.47 3.82 5.96
N ASN A 93 3.82 2.84 6.79
CA ASN A 93 3.07 1.59 6.93
C ASN A 93 1.70 1.80 7.59
N LEU A 94 1.58 2.74 8.54
CA LEU A 94 0.28 3.09 9.13
C LEU A 94 -0.67 3.69 8.08
N ILE A 95 -0.17 4.62 7.26
CA ILE A 95 -0.95 5.19 6.15
C ILE A 95 -1.37 4.08 5.17
N THR A 96 -0.44 3.17 4.86
CA THR A 96 -0.71 2.01 4.02
C THR A 96 -1.85 1.15 4.57
N VAL A 97 -1.85 0.83 5.87
CA VAL A 97 -2.91 0.02 6.48
C VAL A 97 -4.26 0.72 6.37
N VAL A 98 -4.33 2.02 6.67
CA VAL A 98 -5.58 2.79 6.56
C VAL A 98 -6.09 2.78 5.12
N TYR A 99 -5.22 3.05 4.16
CA TYR A 99 -5.58 3.08 2.73
C TYR A 99 -6.03 1.70 2.22
N SER A 100 -5.22 0.67 2.45
CA SER A 100 -5.51 -0.70 2.02
C SER A 100 -6.77 -1.28 2.66
N THR A 101 -7.00 -1.03 3.96
CA THR A 101 -8.21 -1.50 4.66
C THR A 101 -9.45 -0.83 4.09
N SER A 102 -9.38 0.48 3.82
CA SER A 102 -10.49 1.23 3.21
C SER A 102 -10.83 0.67 1.82
N CYS A 103 -9.82 0.43 0.98
CA CYS A 103 -10.01 -0.17 -0.34
C CYS A 103 -10.59 -1.60 -0.25
N CYS A 104 -10.08 -2.41 0.66
CA CYS A 104 -10.54 -3.79 0.88
C CYS A 104 -12.03 -3.82 1.30
N LEU A 105 -12.45 -2.87 2.12
CA LEU A 105 -13.84 -2.75 2.56
C LEU A 105 -14.78 -2.37 1.40
N CYS A 106 -14.37 -1.43 0.53
CA CYS A 106 -15.10 -1.12 -0.70
C CYS A 106 -15.21 -2.35 -1.62
N CYS A 107 -14.12 -3.09 -1.83
CA CYS A 107 -14.13 -4.35 -2.60
C CYS A 107 -15.12 -5.36 -2.01
N ARG A 108 -15.17 -5.47 -0.68
CA ARG A 108 -16.08 -6.41 -0.01
C ARG A 108 -17.54 -6.02 -0.20
N PHE A 109 -17.89 -4.73 -0.14
CA PHE A 109 -19.27 -4.30 -0.45
C PHE A 109 -19.63 -4.55 -1.90
N LEU A 110 -18.71 -4.32 -2.85
CA LEU A 110 -18.95 -4.67 -4.25
C LEU A 110 -19.19 -6.16 -4.41
N ASN A 111 -18.41 -7.01 -3.72
CA ASN A 111 -18.60 -8.45 -3.76
C ASN A 111 -19.95 -8.89 -3.18
N ILE A 112 -20.35 -8.34 -2.03
CA ILE A 112 -21.67 -8.63 -1.42
C ILE A 112 -22.79 -8.20 -2.38
N LEU A 113 -22.70 -6.99 -2.94
CA LEU A 113 -23.69 -6.48 -3.88
C LEU A 113 -23.75 -7.31 -5.16
N THR A 114 -22.60 -7.79 -5.64
CA THR A 114 -22.50 -8.68 -6.79
C THR A 114 -23.17 -10.03 -6.49
N SER A 115 -22.93 -10.62 -5.32
CA SER A 115 -23.58 -11.85 -4.90
C SER A 115 -25.09 -11.69 -4.69
N GLU A 116 -25.54 -10.57 -4.12
CA GLU A 116 -26.98 -10.25 -4.04
C GLU A 116 -27.62 -10.25 -5.45
N LEU A 117 -26.96 -9.65 -6.43
CA LEU A 117 -27.42 -9.59 -7.82
C LEU A 117 -27.39 -10.96 -8.53
N GLU A 118 -26.43 -11.81 -8.22
CA GLU A 118 -26.36 -13.20 -8.72
C GLU A 118 -27.54 -14.03 -8.21
N MET A 119 -27.96 -13.84 -6.95
CA MET A 119 -29.05 -14.59 -6.32
C MET A 119 -30.46 -14.18 -6.79
N ILE A 120 -30.61 -13.00 -7.40
CA ILE A 120 -31.90 -12.51 -7.91
C ILE A 120 -32.22 -13.19 -9.25
N SER A 121 -33.37 -13.89 -9.33
CA SER A 121 -33.84 -14.45 -10.59
C SER A 121 -34.31 -13.35 -11.58
N PRO A 122 -34.24 -13.58 -12.90
CA PRO A 122 -34.67 -12.61 -13.90
C PRO A 122 -36.10 -12.09 -13.66
N ASP A 123 -37.02 -12.98 -13.30
CA ASP A 123 -38.44 -12.64 -13.08
C ASP A 123 -38.66 -11.76 -11.84
N ARG A 124 -37.73 -11.79 -10.88
CA ARG A 124 -37.77 -10.98 -9.64
C ARG A 124 -36.99 -9.67 -9.77
N PHE A 125 -36.24 -9.50 -10.85
CA PHE A 125 -35.44 -8.30 -11.11
C PHE A 125 -36.33 -7.19 -11.66
N THR A 126 -36.91 -6.39 -10.77
CA THR A 126 -37.80 -5.26 -11.10
C THR A 126 -37.06 -3.92 -11.11
N LEU A 127 -37.66 -2.86 -11.69
CA LEU A 127 -37.10 -1.50 -11.64
C LEU A 127 -36.80 -1.02 -10.21
N LYS A 128 -37.64 -1.42 -9.25
CA LYS A 128 -37.43 -1.06 -7.84
C LYS A 128 -36.17 -1.71 -7.28
N VAL A 129 -35.96 -2.99 -7.60
CA VAL A 129 -34.76 -3.74 -7.18
C VAL A 129 -33.51 -3.17 -7.83
N GLU A 130 -33.58 -2.86 -9.13
CA GLU A 130 -32.52 -2.19 -9.87
C GLU A 130 -32.13 -0.85 -9.22
N MET A 131 -33.10 0.02 -8.93
CA MET A 131 -32.84 1.31 -8.27
C MET A 131 -32.20 1.14 -6.89
N GLU A 132 -32.65 0.17 -6.09
CA GLU A 132 -32.06 -0.09 -4.76
C GLU A 132 -30.61 -0.59 -4.87
N ILE A 133 -30.31 -1.47 -5.84
CA ILE A 133 -28.95 -1.95 -6.09
C ILE A 133 -28.04 -0.81 -6.57
N LEU A 134 -28.52 0.03 -7.49
CA LEU A 134 -27.77 1.19 -7.96
C LEU A 134 -27.53 2.21 -6.84
N LYS A 135 -28.50 2.41 -5.95
CA LYS A 135 -28.32 3.27 -4.76
C LYS A 135 -27.25 2.72 -3.81
N LYS A 136 -27.19 1.39 -3.61
CA LYS A 136 -26.11 0.76 -2.85
C LYS A 136 -24.75 0.93 -3.56
N ARG A 137 -24.70 0.75 -4.88
CA ARG A 137 -23.49 0.99 -5.69
C ARG A 137 -22.99 2.43 -5.53
N HIS A 138 -23.88 3.42 -5.65
CA HIS A 138 -23.52 4.84 -5.54
C HIS A 138 -22.87 5.18 -4.20
N ARG A 139 -23.34 4.60 -3.09
CA ARG A 139 -22.68 4.77 -1.78
C ARG A 139 -21.24 4.25 -1.77
N ILE A 140 -20.94 3.20 -2.52
CA ILE A 140 -19.56 2.70 -2.65
C ILE A 140 -18.71 3.70 -3.44
N PHE A 141 -19.27 4.32 -4.49
CA PHE A 141 -18.60 5.41 -5.21
C PHE A 141 -18.28 6.59 -4.31
N ASP A 142 -19.24 7.04 -3.49
CA ASP A 142 -19.01 8.12 -2.53
C ASP A 142 -17.84 7.79 -1.58
N MET A 143 -17.78 6.53 -1.10
CA MET A 143 -16.66 6.04 -0.29
C MET A 143 -15.33 6.08 -1.03
N LEU A 144 -15.29 5.64 -2.28
CA LEU A 144 -14.08 5.66 -3.10
C LEU A 144 -13.59 7.10 -3.36
N GLU A 145 -14.50 8.03 -3.66
CA GLU A 145 -14.18 9.44 -3.83
C GLU A 145 -13.64 10.05 -2.52
N MET A 146 -14.22 9.71 -1.37
CA MET A 146 -13.68 10.14 -0.07
C MET A 146 -12.28 9.57 0.21
N ILE A 147 -12.02 8.31 -0.16
CA ILE A 147 -10.68 7.70 -0.04
C ILE A 147 -9.69 8.48 -0.90
N GLU A 148 -10.03 8.73 -2.15
CA GLU A 148 -9.17 9.44 -3.10
C GLU A 148 -8.87 10.87 -2.64
N THR A 149 -9.90 11.65 -2.35
CA THR A 149 -9.74 13.04 -1.88
C THR A 149 -8.96 13.17 -0.57
N SER A 150 -9.11 12.21 0.35
CA SER A 150 -8.48 12.25 1.68
C SER A 150 -7.08 11.66 1.71
N LEU A 151 -6.83 10.57 0.97
CA LEU A 151 -5.63 9.75 1.12
C LEU A 151 -4.73 9.73 -0.11
N SER A 152 -5.17 10.21 -1.28
CA SER A 152 -4.38 10.16 -2.52
C SER A 152 -2.98 10.77 -2.38
N THR A 153 -2.85 11.92 -1.70
CA THR A 153 -1.54 12.53 -1.43
C THR A 153 -0.70 11.68 -0.47
N ALA A 154 -1.32 11.13 0.57
CA ALA A 154 -0.62 10.34 1.58
C ALA A 154 -0.14 9.01 1.00
N SER A 155 -0.96 8.34 0.18
CA SER A 155 -0.60 7.11 -0.51
C SER A 155 0.47 7.35 -1.57
N PHE A 156 0.42 8.46 -2.30
CA PHE A 156 1.48 8.85 -3.24
C PHE A 156 2.82 9.02 -2.53
N LEU A 157 2.88 9.87 -1.49
CA LEU A 157 4.10 10.10 -0.72
C LEU A 157 4.65 8.82 -0.08
N THR A 158 3.76 7.95 0.38
CA THR A 158 4.12 6.63 0.93
C THR A 158 4.78 5.75 -0.12
N CYS A 159 4.19 5.61 -1.30
CA CYS A 159 4.79 4.85 -2.41
C CYS A 159 6.14 5.44 -2.84
N THR A 160 6.24 6.77 -2.98
CA THR A 160 7.49 7.43 -3.32
C THR A 160 8.57 7.21 -2.26
N ALA A 161 8.23 7.34 -0.98
CA ALA A 161 9.16 7.09 0.12
C ALA A 161 9.67 5.66 0.12
N HIS A 162 8.78 4.67 -0.05
CA HIS A 162 9.17 3.26 -0.15
C HIS A 162 10.06 2.98 -1.37
N PHE A 163 9.75 3.57 -2.53
CA PHE A 163 10.57 3.42 -3.73
C PHE A 163 11.98 4.02 -3.55
N LEU A 164 12.06 5.24 -3.00
CA LEU A 164 13.34 5.89 -2.69
C LEU A 164 14.13 5.12 -1.63
N ALA A 165 13.46 4.56 -0.62
CA ALA A 165 14.10 3.72 0.39
C ALA A 165 14.72 2.47 -0.25
N CYS A 166 14.00 1.79 -1.17
CA CYS A 166 14.55 0.65 -1.91
C CYS A 166 15.78 1.02 -2.74
N LEU A 167 15.75 2.16 -3.46
CA LEU A 167 16.91 2.64 -4.23
C LEU A 167 18.09 2.99 -3.31
N THR A 168 17.84 3.68 -2.21
CA THR A 168 18.87 4.05 -1.22
C THR A 168 19.51 2.81 -0.62
N ASN A 169 18.70 1.83 -0.23
CA ASN A 169 19.16 0.57 0.35
C ASN A 169 19.98 -0.26 -0.65
N LEU A 170 19.62 -0.22 -1.94
CA LEU A 170 20.38 -0.87 -2.99
C LEU A 170 21.76 -0.22 -3.14
N SER A 171 21.85 1.11 -3.14
CA SER A 171 23.13 1.82 -3.13
C SER A 171 23.96 1.51 -1.87
N GLN A 172 23.33 1.42 -0.70
CA GLN A 172 24.01 1.05 0.54
C GLN A 172 24.53 -0.40 0.51
N LEU A 173 23.73 -1.33 -0.02
CA LEU A 173 24.12 -2.73 -0.18
C LEU A 173 25.41 -2.83 -0.99
N LEU A 174 25.51 -2.07 -2.08
CA LEU A 174 26.68 -2.05 -2.95
C LEU A 174 27.91 -1.44 -2.28
N MET A 175 27.76 -0.25 -1.68
CA MET A 175 28.87 0.49 -1.08
C MET A 175 29.45 -0.21 0.17
N TYR A 176 28.62 -0.84 1.00
CA TYR A 176 29.02 -1.36 2.31
C TYR A 176 29.14 -2.88 2.39
N LEU A 177 28.80 -3.63 1.32
CA LEU A 177 29.01 -5.08 1.24
C LEU A 177 30.45 -5.51 1.57
N PRO A 178 31.50 -4.81 1.12
CA PRO A 178 32.87 -5.26 1.37
C PRO A 178 33.28 -5.18 2.86
N GLY A 179 32.68 -4.26 3.62
CA GLY A 179 33.13 -3.92 4.98
C GLY A 179 32.29 -4.51 6.11
N ASN A 180 30.96 -4.58 5.96
CA ASN A 180 30.10 -5.02 7.07
C ASN A 180 28.82 -5.71 6.56
N LYS A 181 29.00 -6.91 5.96
CA LYS A 181 27.97 -7.67 5.25
C LYS A 181 26.71 -7.90 6.09
N THR A 182 26.86 -8.48 7.27
CA THR A 182 25.74 -8.93 8.10
C THR A 182 24.86 -7.77 8.53
N LEU A 183 25.46 -6.67 9.01
CA LEU A 183 24.69 -5.51 9.48
C LEU A 183 24.00 -4.78 8.32
N THR A 184 24.70 -4.64 7.18
CA THR A 184 24.14 -4.00 5.98
C THR A 184 22.96 -4.80 5.45
N ILE A 185 23.11 -6.13 5.32
CA ILE A 185 22.04 -7.02 4.85
C ILE A 185 20.84 -6.93 5.81
N LEU A 186 21.07 -7.02 7.12
CA LEU A 186 20.02 -6.93 8.13
C LEU A 186 19.21 -5.63 7.98
N GLY A 187 19.90 -4.48 7.96
CA GLY A 187 19.25 -3.17 7.85
C GLY A 187 18.45 -3.01 6.56
N VAL A 188 19.06 -3.38 5.43
CA VAL A 188 18.43 -3.34 4.11
C VAL A 188 17.21 -4.25 4.04
N SER A 189 17.29 -5.48 4.55
CA SER A 189 16.18 -6.43 4.54
C SER A 189 14.97 -5.93 5.31
N PHE A 190 15.16 -5.34 6.49
CA PHE A 190 14.05 -4.80 7.29
C PHE A 190 13.32 -3.66 6.57
N ILE A 191 14.07 -2.70 6.03
CA ILE A 191 13.49 -1.50 5.40
C ILE A 191 12.88 -1.88 4.05
N SER A 192 13.64 -2.53 3.16
CA SER A 192 13.17 -2.92 1.83
C SER A 192 12.03 -3.94 1.90
N GLY A 193 12.09 -4.91 2.82
CA GLY A 193 11.01 -5.87 3.03
C GLY A 193 9.70 -5.19 3.41
N SER A 194 9.75 -4.25 4.36
CA SER A 194 8.57 -3.46 4.74
C SER A 194 8.04 -2.62 3.57
N ALA A 195 8.94 -2.01 2.79
CA ALA A 195 8.59 -1.16 1.66
C ALA A 195 7.89 -1.94 0.55
N VAL A 196 8.38 -3.14 0.23
CA VAL A 196 7.77 -4.03 -0.75
C VAL A 196 6.40 -4.51 -0.30
N VAL A 197 6.27 -4.99 0.95
CA VAL A 197 4.99 -5.47 1.49
C VAL A 197 3.95 -4.36 1.52
N SER A 198 4.31 -3.17 1.99
CA SER A 198 3.41 -2.02 2.05
C SER A 198 2.98 -1.56 0.66
N THR A 199 3.93 -1.42 -0.26
CA THR A 199 3.61 -1.05 -1.65
C THR A 199 2.72 -2.11 -2.29
N ALA A 200 3.05 -3.40 -2.18
CA ALA A 200 2.21 -4.47 -2.70
C ALA A 200 0.79 -4.43 -2.13
N SER A 201 0.65 -4.17 -0.82
CA SER A 201 -0.66 -4.04 -0.18
C SER A 201 -1.51 -2.91 -0.80
N ILE A 202 -0.93 -1.74 -1.02
CA ILE A 202 -1.63 -0.60 -1.67
C ILE A 202 -2.11 -1.01 -3.07
N PHE A 203 -1.20 -1.51 -3.91
CA PHE A 203 -1.49 -1.82 -5.31
C PHE A 203 -2.46 -3.00 -5.47
N LEU A 204 -2.38 -4.01 -4.61
CA LEU A 204 -3.28 -5.17 -4.67
C LEU A 204 -4.69 -4.81 -4.22
N ASN A 205 -4.85 -4.07 -3.12
CA ASN A 205 -6.16 -3.71 -2.61
C ASN A 205 -6.85 -2.66 -3.49
N ALA A 206 -6.14 -1.60 -3.88
CA ALA A 206 -6.70 -0.58 -4.77
C ALA A 206 -6.94 -1.14 -6.18
N GLY A 207 -6.04 -1.99 -6.69
CA GLY A 207 -6.18 -2.62 -8.00
C GLY A 207 -7.27 -3.69 -8.08
N GLN A 208 -7.82 -4.16 -6.95
CA GLN A 208 -8.95 -5.09 -6.94
C GLN A 208 -10.29 -4.40 -7.19
N ILE A 209 -10.44 -3.12 -6.79
CA ILE A 209 -11.68 -2.34 -6.93
C ILE A 209 -12.17 -2.29 -8.38
N PRO A 210 -11.35 -1.89 -9.39
CA PRO A 210 -11.83 -1.81 -10.76
C PRO A 210 -12.26 -3.17 -11.32
N ILE A 211 -11.60 -4.25 -10.90
CA ILE A 211 -11.93 -5.63 -11.33
C ILE A 211 -13.30 -6.03 -10.80
N GLU A 212 -13.58 -5.81 -9.51
CA GLU A 212 -14.88 -6.16 -8.93
C GLU A 212 -15.99 -5.24 -9.43
N MET A 213 -15.69 -3.96 -9.67
CA MET A 213 -16.65 -3.02 -10.28
C MET A 213 -17.03 -3.46 -11.70
N GLU A 214 -16.05 -3.88 -12.51
CA GLU A 214 -16.32 -4.40 -13.87
C GLU A 214 -17.16 -5.68 -13.82
N LYS A 215 -16.85 -6.60 -12.89
CA LYS A 215 -17.63 -7.82 -12.67
C LYS A 215 -19.09 -7.49 -12.32
N PHE A 216 -19.29 -6.56 -11.39
CA PHE A 216 -20.62 -6.07 -11.01
C PHE A 216 -21.36 -5.48 -12.22
N SER A 217 -20.75 -4.52 -12.93
CA SER A 217 -21.37 -3.84 -14.07
C SER A 217 -21.77 -4.82 -15.18
N ARG A 218 -20.92 -5.82 -15.47
CA ARG A 218 -21.22 -6.86 -16.45
C ARG A 218 -22.42 -7.71 -16.04
N LEU A 219 -22.52 -8.09 -14.76
CA LEU A 219 -23.66 -8.85 -14.25
C LEU A 219 -24.94 -8.02 -14.26
N MET A 220 -24.85 -6.74 -13.89
CA MET A 220 -25.97 -5.81 -13.91
C MET A 220 -26.53 -5.66 -15.32
N ARG A 221 -25.64 -5.43 -16.29
CA ARG A 221 -26.00 -5.37 -17.72
C ARG A 221 -26.70 -6.65 -18.18
N ARG A 222 -26.15 -7.82 -17.83
CA ARG A 222 -26.75 -9.11 -18.19
C ARG A 222 -28.18 -9.25 -17.63
N ARG A 223 -28.45 -8.76 -16.41
CA ARG A 223 -29.79 -8.79 -15.80
C ARG A 223 -30.76 -7.85 -16.51
N ILE A 224 -30.32 -6.64 -16.86
CA ILE A 224 -31.11 -5.68 -17.62
C ILE A 224 -31.46 -6.26 -19.00
N GLU A 225 -30.48 -6.83 -19.71
CA GLU A 225 -30.69 -7.47 -21.01
C GLU A 225 -31.68 -8.64 -20.92
N GLN A 226 -31.52 -9.54 -19.94
CA GLN A 226 -32.44 -10.67 -19.72
C GLN A 226 -33.88 -10.22 -19.48
N ARG A 227 -34.08 -9.16 -18.70
CA ARG A 227 -35.40 -8.59 -18.46
C ARG A 227 -36.03 -8.02 -19.72
N SER A 228 -35.24 -7.33 -20.55
CA SER A 228 -35.68 -6.80 -21.84
C SER A 228 -36.13 -7.94 -22.78
N PHE A 229 -35.37 -9.03 -22.87
CA PHE A 229 -35.73 -10.21 -23.66
C PHE A 229 -37.03 -10.89 -23.21
N LEU A 230 -37.34 -10.86 -21.92
CA LEU A 230 -38.57 -11.45 -21.35
C LEU A 230 -39.82 -10.58 -21.57
N GLY A 231 -39.71 -9.42 -22.23
CA GLY A 231 -40.84 -8.52 -22.47
C GLY A 231 -41.40 -7.88 -21.18
N LEU A 232 -40.65 -7.95 -20.08
CA LEU A 232 -40.97 -7.34 -18.78
C LEU A 232 -40.71 -5.83 -18.75
N ASP A 233 -40.36 -5.25 -19.89
CA ASP A 233 -40.22 -3.81 -20.11
C ASP A 233 -41.53 -3.23 -20.65
N SER A 234 -42.53 -3.11 -19.77
CA SER A 234 -43.65 -2.22 -20.03
C SER A 234 -43.19 -0.76 -19.85
N LEU A 235 -43.11 -0.04 -20.96
CA LEU A 235 -42.72 1.36 -21.12
C LEU A 235 -41.22 1.67 -21.11
N LYS A 236 -40.75 2.01 -22.33
CA LYS A 236 -39.59 2.82 -22.65
C LYS A 236 -39.38 3.96 -21.64
N VAL A 237 -38.42 3.80 -20.74
CA VAL A 237 -37.60 4.91 -20.26
C VAL A 237 -36.25 4.70 -20.93
N PRO A 238 -35.77 5.66 -21.75
CA PRO A 238 -34.65 5.42 -22.63
C PRO A 238 -33.40 5.05 -21.82
N SER A 239 -32.83 3.93 -22.27
CA SER A 239 -31.56 3.27 -21.97
C SER A 239 -30.32 4.20 -21.88
N GLU A 240 -30.45 5.50 -22.10
CA GLU A 240 -29.36 6.48 -21.99
C GLU A 240 -28.82 6.63 -20.56
N ARG A 241 -29.61 6.31 -19.52
CA ARG A 241 -29.12 6.28 -18.14
C ARG A 241 -28.22 5.08 -17.81
N SER A 242 -28.32 3.98 -18.56
CA SER A 242 -27.53 2.77 -18.29
C SER A 242 -26.12 2.83 -18.89
N VAL A 243 -25.88 3.69 -19.88
CA VAL A 243 -24.58 3.81 -20.58
C VAL A 243 -23.67 4.83 -19.90
N ALA A 244 -24.23 5.80 -19.17
CA ALA A 244 -23.46 6.82 -18.45
C ALA A 244 -22.82 6.30 -17.13
N ASP A 245 -23.21 5.13 -16.63
CA ASP A 245 -22.79 4.57 -15.33
C ASP A 245 -21.63 3.56 -15.44
N GLU A 246 -20.87 3.63 -16.56
CA GLU A 246 -19.67 2.84 -16.87
C GLU A 246 -18.38 3.41 -16.27
N GLN A 247 -18.45 4.28 -15.26
CA GLN A 247 -17.23 4.78 -14.63
C GLN A 247 -16.57 3.68 -13.80
N VAL A 248 -15.62 2.98 -14.41
CA VAL A 248 -14.65 2.15 -13.69
C VAL A 248 -13.70 3.12 -12.97
N VAL A 249 -13.93 3.32 -11.68
CA VAL A 249 -13.06 4.15 -10.84
C VAL A 249 -11.74 3.43 -10.66
N VAL A 250 -10.66 4.07 -11.12
CA VAL A 250 -9.29 3.64 -10.86
C VAL A 250 -8.68 4.63 -9.90
N LEU A 251 -8.45 4.21 -8.66
CA LEU A 251 -7.83 5.06 -7.65
C LEU A 251 -6.43 5.51 -8.08
N SER A 252 -6.14 6.79 -7.87
CA SER A 252 -4.86 7.40 -8.21
C SER A 252 -4.15 8.00 -6.98
N GLY A 253 -2.82 8.01 -7.02
CA GLY A 253 -1.97 8.83 -6.17
C GLY A 253 -1.61 10.13 -6.88
N CYS A 254 -2.23 11.24 -6.46
CA CYS A 254 -2.13 12.57 -7.04
C CYS A 254 -2.33 12.62 -8.57
N ASP A 255 -3.15 11.74 -9.15
CA ASP A 255 -3.35 11.57 -10.61
C ASP A 255 -2.07 11.23 -11.40
N LEU A 256 -0.98 10.93 -10.69
CA LEU A 256 0.33 10.59 -11.24
C LEU A 256 0.53 9.07 -11.30
N ILE A 257 0.11 8.37 -10.25
CA ILE A 257 0.27 6.92 -10.13
C ILE A 257 -1.10 6.25 -10.06
N TYR A 258 -1.46 5.52 -11.10
CA TYR A 258 -2.66 4.70 -11.10
C TYR A 258 -2.38 3.35 -10.44
N TYR A 259 -3.13 3.04 -9.39
CA TYR A 259 -2.95 1.82 -8.62
C TYR A 259 -3.60 0.62 -9.33
N ARG A 260 -2.87 0.05 -10.30
CA ARG A 260 -3.24 -1.20 -10.99
C ARG A 260 -2.29 -2.33 -10.62
N LYS A 261 -2.77 -3.57 -10.63
CA LYS A 261 -1.92 -4.75 -10.38
C LYS A 261 -0.73 -4.84 -11.34
N SER A 262 -0.90 -4.41 -12.59
CA SER A 262 0.17 -4.37 -13.59
C SER A 262 1.29 -3.40 -13.22
N THR A 263 0.97 -2.27 -12.59
CA THR A 263 1.95 -1.26 -12.17
C THR A 263 2.91 -1.79 -11.12
N LEU A 264 2.48 -2.74 -10.27
CA LEU A 264 3.35 -3.38 -9.28
C LEU A 264 4.50 -4.14 -9.96
N LEU A 265 4.22 -4.86 -11.04
CA LEU A 265 5.23 -5.59 -11.80
C LEU A 265 6.22 -4.64 -12.47
N SER A 266 5.72 -3.55 -13.05
CA SER A 266 6.58 -2.50 -13.61
C SER A 266 7.50 -1.90 -12.54
N LEU A 267 6.98 -1.58 -11.35
CA LEU A 267 7.78 -1.02 -10.25
C LEU A 267 8.88 -1.96 -9.79
N LEU A 268 8.55 -3.25 -9.58
CA LEU A 268 9.54 -4.28 -9.23
C LEU A 268 10.58 -4.46 -10.34
N GLY A 269 10.15 -4.45 -11.60
CA GLY A 269 11.02 -4.47 -12.76
C GLY A 269 11.97 -3.28 -12.80
N THR A 270 11.49 -2.07 -12.51
CA THR A 270 12.31 -0.86 -12.45
C THR A 270 13.37 -0.94 -11.35
N ILE A 271 13.01 -1.39 -10.14
CA ILE A 271 13.99 -1.59 -9.04
C ILE A 271 15.05 -2.60 -9.48
N LEU A 272 14.64 -3.71 -10.11
CA LEU A 272 15.55 -4.73 -10.61
C LEU A 272 16.48 -4.20 -11.71
N THR A 273 15.94 -3.49 -12.70
CA THR A 273 16.71 -2.93 -13.82
C THR A 273 17.72 -1.91 -13.34
N TYR A 274 17.32 -0.96 -12.49
CA TYR A 274 18.28 0.01 -11.93
C TYR A 274 19.29 -0.67 -11.02
N GLY A 275 18.90 -1.69 -10.25
CA GLY A 275 19.85 -2.50 -9.47
C GLY A 275 20.90 -3.18 -10.33
N LEU A 276 20.49 -3.83 -11.41
CA LEU A 276 21.41 -4.46 -12.37
C LEU A 276 22.29 -3.43 -13.08
N LEU A 277 21.76 -2.25 -13.42
CA LEU A 277 22.53 -1.19 -14.05
C LEU A 277 23.64 -0.67 -13.12
N ILE A 278 23.31 -0.40 -11.86
CA ILE A 278 24.30 0.08 -10.88
C ILE A 278 25.36 -1.01 -10.63
N LEU A 279 24.95 -2.27 -10.48
CA LEU A 279 25.87 -3.41 -10.39
C LEU A 279 26.83 -3.46 -11.59
N SER A 280 26.32 -3.31 -12.81
CA SER A 280 27.12 -3.33 -14.03
C SER A 280 28.17 -2.21 -14.07
N ILE A 281 27.77 -0.98 -13.71
CA ILE A 281 28.67 0.17 -13.63
C ILE A 281 29.78 -0.06 -12.59
N GLU A 282 29.44 -0.65 -11.45
CA GLU A 282 30.40 -0.95 -10.38
C GLU A 282 31.38 -2.07 -10.75
N PHE A 283 30.92 -3.09 -11.48
CA PHE A 283 31.82 -4.10 -12.04
C PHE A 283 32.81 -3.47 -13.03
N GLN A 284 32.36 -2.58 -13.92
CA GLN A 284 33.26 -1.90 -14.87
C GLN A 284 34.29 -1.01 -14.18
N THR A 285 33.90 -0.24 -13.16
CA THR A 285 34.83 0.62 -12.41
C THR A 285 35.86 -0.19 -11.61
N ASN A 286 35.46 -1.32 -11.03
CA ASN A 286 36.41 -2.22 -10.35
C ASN A 286 37.35 -2.93 -11.32
N PHE A 287 36.88 -3.29 -12.53
CA PHE A 287 37.73 -3.87 -13.57
C PHE A 287 38.76 -2.86 -14.08
N SER A 288 38.34 -1.61 -14.34
CA SER A 288 39.23 -0.54 -14.79
C SER A 288 40.31 -0.19 -13.76
N LYS A 289 40.04 -0.34 -12.46
CA LYS A 289 41.05 -0.13 -11.40
C LYS A 289 42.09 -1.25 -11.34
N ARG A 290 41.76 -2.49 -11.72
CA ARG A 290 42.70 -3.62 -11.74
C ARG A 290 43.61 -3.66 -12.96
N THR A 291 43.23 -3.01 -14.06
CA THR A 291 44.06 -2.96 -15.29
C THR A 291 45.08 -1.82 -15.30
N VAL A 292 45.09 -0.95 -14.28
CA VAL A 292 46.01 0.20 -14.16
C VAL A 292 47.06 0.00 -13.04
N THR A 293 47.08 -1.18 -12.41
CA THR A 293 48.13 -1.65 -11.49
C THR A 293 48.87 -2.81 -12.12
#